data_AF-A0AAE0RQU7-F1
#
_entry.id   AF-A0AAE0RQU7-F1
#
_cell.length_a   1.000
_cell.length_b   1.000
_cell.length_c   1.000
_cell.angle_alpha   90.00
_cell.angle_beta   90.00
_cell.angle_gamma   90.00
#
_symmetry.space_group_name_H-M   'P 1'
#
loop_
_entity.id
_entity.type
_entity.pdbx_description
1 polymer ?
#
loop_
_entity_poly.entity_id
_entity_poly.type
_entity_poly.pdbx_seq_one_letter_code
_entity_poly.pdbx_strand_id
1 'polypeptide(L)'
;MDMETDPGLHCLQTPDDYFSMLSDEIVLTIFQWVPKFVLAKCARVCRRWSRLVIDESLWQRLDLSNRTLLPGVLGHVLGRGVSILRLAKAEILGPVFTGVTSVINCTRLSRIQYLDLSMASTTTSVLEEFFCICKDLRKLSLENCTVNDKICGYIGENKNLEVLNLAMCQGITAAGLVPITTNCRKLESLNMGWTNLHKHSIVYLCLCLPQSLQNFNLSGCRENITDDEVKQLVKTCPNLRELDLSDSTAITCESIHLIASHLNHLEHLAVSRCYYIMPTTMPVLGQINSLVAVEMFGMLKDTALRQLRETMRGVDINKFPFSCVARPTTGIRRTSIWGLRVRDNLA
;
A
#
# COMPACT_ATOMS: atom_id res chain seq x y z
N MET A 1 31.07 78.52 -25.64
CA MET A 1 29.99 78.12 -24.72
C MET A 1 29.63 76.72 -25.15
N ASP A 2 30.06 75.79 -24.32
CA ASP A 2 30.35 74.40 -24.63
C ASP A 2 29.08 73.59 -24.85
N MET A 3 29.12 72.69 -25.83
CA MET A 3 28.35 71.45 -25.82
C MET A 3 29.22 70.38 -26.45
N GLU A 4 30.06 69.78 -25.61
CA GLU A 4 30.64 68.47 -25.85
C GLU A 4 29.50 67.49 -26.15
N THR A 5 29.60 66.79 -27.27
CA THR A 5 28.77 65.65 -27.60
C THR A 5 29.36 64.45 -26.88
N ASP A 6 28.66 63.96 -25.86
CA ASP A 6 29.00 62.74 -25.11
C ASP A 6 28.86 61.50 -26.02
N PRO A 7 29.95 60.78 -26.36
CA PRO A 7 29.88 59.52 -27.08
C PRO A 7 29.71 58.38 -26.07
N GLY A 8 28.58 58.38 -25.36
CA GLY A 8 28.41 57.63 -24.12
C GLY A 8 27.12 56.85 -23.96
N LEU A 9 26.34 56.58 -25.02
CA LEU A 9 25.24 55.62 -24.92
C LEU A 9 25.76 54.20 -25.18
N HIS A 10 26.42 53.64 -24.17
CA HIS A 10 26.56 52.19 -24.05
C HIS A 10 25.16 51.57 -24.21
N CYS A 11 24.95 50.82 -25.31
CA CYS A 11 23.92 49.80 -25.34
C CYS A 11 24.15 48.93 -24.10
N LEU A 12 23.29 49.08 -23.08
CA LEU A 12 23.15 48.08 -22.04
C LEU A 12 22.72 46.81 -22.76
N GLN A 13 23.69 45.95 -23.11
CA GLN A 13 23.41 44.58 -23.52
C GLN A 13 22.51 44.01 -22.43
N THR A 14 21.27 43.69 -22.80
CA THR A 14 20.41 42.87 -21.94
C THR A 14 21.24 41.66 -21.53
N PRO A 15 21.38 41.36 -20.23
CA PRO A 15 22.20 40.24 -19.80
C PRO A 15 21.73 39.00 -20.57
N ASP A 16 22.66 38.33 -21.23
CA ASP A 16 22.37 37.15 -22.03
C ASP A 16 21.58 36.15 -21.17
N ASP A 17 20.33 35.89 -21.55
CA ASP A 17 19.50 34.87 -20.90
C ASP A 17 19.96 33.49 -21.38
N TYR A 18 21.11 33.04 -20.88
CA TYR A 18 21.66 31.73 -21.20
C TYR A 18 20.70 30.59 -20.80
N PHE A 19 19.78 30.82 -19.86
CA PHE A 19 18.79 29.82 -19.47
C PHE A 19 17.75 29.60 -20.58
N SER A 20 17.37 30.67 -21.30
CA SER A 20 16.48 30.56 -22.46
C SER A 20 17.05 29.68 -23.59
N MET A 21 18.38 29.54 -23.65
CA MET A 21 19.08 28.74 -24.65
C MET A 21 19.15 27.24 -24.32
N LEU A 22 18.88 26.85 -23.07
CA LEU A 22 18.84 25.43 -22.68
C LEU A 22 17.70 24.70 -23.40
N SER A 23 17.84 23.40 -23.69
CA SER A 23 16.74 22.57 -24.21
C SER A 23 15.71 22.25 -23.11
N ASP A 24 14.51 21.83 -23.50
CA ASP A 24 13.45 21.46 -22.55
C ASP A 24 13.88 20.30 -21.64
N GLU A 25 14.61 19.32 -22.18
CA GLU A 25 15.14 18.16 -21.45
C GLU A 25 16.14 18.58 -20.37
N ILE A 26 17.02 19.54 -20.66
CA ILE A 26 17.98 20.06 -19.68
C ILE A 26 17.25 20.82 -18.57
N VAL A 27 16.23 21.63 -18.93
CA VAL A 27 15.43 22.34 -17.93
C VAL A 27 14.64 21.37 -17.05
N LEU A 28 14.07 20.31 -17.62
CA LEU A 28 13.42 19.23 -16.86
C LEU A 28 14.42 18.50 -15.94
N THR A 29 15.63 18.25 -16.43
CA THR A 29 16.74 17.67 -15.66
C THR A 29 17.17 18.60 -14.51
N ILE A 30 17.02 19.91 -14.63
CA ILE A 30 17.22 20.86 -13.52
C ILE A 30 16.03 20.79 -12.56
N PHE A 31 14.80 20.85 -13.10
CA PHE A 31 13.56 20.86 -12.33
C PHE A 31 13.32 19.59 -11.51
N GLN A 32 13.86 18.44 -11.89
CA GLN A 32 13.78 17.22 -11.08
C GLN A 32 14.42 17.37 -9.69
N TRP A 33 15.38 18.31 -9.53
CA TRP A 33 16.04 18.60 -8.26
C TRP A 33 15.35 19.69 -7.46
N VAL A 34 14.31 20.31 -8.02
CA VAL A 34 13.58 21.41 -7.39
C VAL A 34 12.39 20.85 -6.60
N PRO A 35 12.21 21.22 -5.31
CA PRO A 35 11.06 20.78 -4.54
C PRO A 35 9.73 21.16 -5.21
N LYS A 36 8.71 20.30 -5.11
CA LYS A 36 7.41 20.51 -5.81
C LYS A 36 6.74 21.84 -5.51
N PHE A 37 6.84 22.32 -4.26
CA PHE A 37 6.29 23.63 -3.88
C PHE A 37 7.07 24.80 -4.51
N VAL A 38 8.35 24.62 -4.82
CA VAL A 38 9.18 25.60 -5.53
C VAL A 38 8.90 25.53 -7.03
N LEU A 39 8.68 24.34 -7.60
CA LEU A 39 8.24 24.21 -8.99
C LEU A 39 6.95 25.01 -9.26
N ALA A 40 6.01 25.03 -8.31
CA ALA A 40 4.82 25.87 -8.41
C ALA A 40 5.15 27.38 -8.53
N LYS A 41 6.26 27.84 -7.93
CA LYS A 41 6.77 29.20 -8.11
C LYS A 41 7.49 29.36 -9.46
N CYS A 42 8.28 28.38 -9.88
CA CYS A 42 8.93 28.35 -11.20
C CYS A 42 7.91 28.47 -12.35
N ALA A 43 6.73 27.87 -12.21
CA ALA A 43 5.66 27.96 -13.20
C ALA A 43 5.18 29.40 -13.49
N ARG A 44 5.50 30.37 -12.60
CA ARG A 44 5.11 31.78 -12.72
C ARG A 44 6.18 32.65 -13.41
N VAL A 45 7.34 32.09 -13.75
CA VAL A 45 8.47 32.84 -14.32
C VAL A 45 8.20 33.21 -15.77
N CYS A 46 7.89 32.24 -16.62
CA CYS A 46 7.57 32.47 -18.03
C CYS A 46 6.66 31.37 -18.60
N ARG A 47 6.09 31.59 -19.80
CA ARG A 47 5.20 30.62 -20.46
C ARG A 47 5.88 29.27 -20.71
N ARG A 48 7.19 29.27 -20.99
CA ARG A 48 7.97 28.04 -21.19
C ARG A 48 8.06 27.24 -19.89
N TRP A 49 8.44 27.87 -18.79
CA TRP A 49 8.53 27.21 -17.49
C TRP A 49 7.15 26.73 -17.00
N SER A 50 6.10 27.51 -17.25
CA SER A 50 4.72 27.11 -16.94
C SER A 50 4.34 25.78 -17.62
N ARG A 51 4.74 25.59 -18.89
CA ARG A 51 4.55 24.33 -19.62
C ARG A 51 5.47 23.21 -19.14
N LEU A 52 6.72 23.50 -18.78
CA LEU A 52 7.67 22.47 -18.36
C LEU A 52 7.39 21.95 -16.94
N VAL A 53 6.96 22.82 -16.02
CA VAL A 53 6.62 22.41 -14.66
C VAL A 53 5.45 21.42 -14.63
N ILE A 54 4.58 21.39 -15.65
CA ILE A 54 3.46 20.45 -15.72
C ILE A 54 3.83 19.09 -16.31
N ASP A 55 5.07 18.91 -16.77
CA ASP A 55 5.53 17.68 -17.40
C ASP A 55 5.45 16.47 -16.47
N GLU A 56 4.96 15.34 -16.99
CA GLU A 56 4.70 14.13 -16.22
C GLU A 56 5.96 13.54 -15.58
N SER A 57 7.15 13.75 -16.17
CA SER A 57 8.42 13.27 -15.62
C SER A 57 8.71 13.87 -14.24
N LEU A 58 8.17 15.07 -13.97
CA LEU A 58 8.32 15.76 -12.69
C LEU A 58 7.30 15.33 -11.64
N TRP A 59 6.27 14.54 -11.95
CA TRP A 59 5.19 14.26 -10.97
C TRP A 59 4.95 12.76 -10.72
N GLN A 60 5.81 11.89 -11.24
CA GLN A 60 5.67 10.44 -11.06
C GLN A 60 5.53 10.01 -9.60
N ARG A 61 6.15 10.73 -8.67
CA ARG A 61 6.19 10.42 -7.24
C ARG A 61 5.68 11.60 -6.44
N LEU A 62 4.71 11.35 -5.56
CA LEU A 62 4.16 12.39 -4.70
C LEU A 62 3.81 11.86 -3.31
N ASP A 63 4.20 12.63 -2.30
CA ASP A 63 3.83 12.40 -0.91
C ASP A 63 2.99 13.58 -0.40
N LEU A 64 1.71 13.31 -0.18
CA LEU A 64 0.72 14.21 0.38
C LEU A 64 0.20 13.69 1.73
N SER A 65 0.98 12.84 2.41
CA SER A 65 0.59 12.35 3.74
C SER A 65 0.36 13.48 4.74
N ASN A 66 -0.61 13.32 5.63
CA ASN A 66 -1.00 14.30 6.65
C ASN A 66 -1.44 15.68 6.09
N ARG A 67 -1.91 15.73 4.84
CA ARG A 67 -2.45 16.96 4.21
C ARG A 67 -3.95 16.88 4.07
N THR A 68 -4.60 18.04 4.12
CA THR A 68 -5.99 18.19 3.68
C THR A 68 -6.02 18.57 2.21
N LEU A 69 -6.61 17.71 1.38
CA LEU A 69 -6.84 17.94 -0.04
C LEU A 69 -8.24 18.53 -0.20
N LEU A 70 -8.30 19.74 -0.72
CA LEU A 70 -9.55 20.41 -1.06
C LEU A 70 -10.23 19.73 -2.26
N PRO A 71 -11.54 19.95 -2.47
CA PRO A 71 -12.27 19.41 -3.61
C PRO A 71 -11.58 19.69 -4.95
N GLY A 72 -11.49 18.67 -5.81
CA GLY A 72 -10.83 18.76 -7.13
C GLY A 72 -9.30 18.66 -7.12
N VAL A 73 -8.63 18.86 -5.98
CA VAL A 73 -7.16 18.81 -5.88
C VAL A 73 -6.66 17.41 -6.23
N LEU A 74 -7.33 16.36 -5.76
CA LEU A 74 -6.97 14.99 -6.10
C LEU A 74 -7.04 14.77 -7.61
N GLY A 75 -8.12 15.17 -8.28
CA GLY A 75 -8.23 15.10 -9.74
C GLY A 75 -7.11 15.82 -10.48
N HIS A 76 -6.68 16.99 -10.00
CA HIS A 76 -5.51 17.69 -10.56
C HIS A 76 -4.21 16.91 -10.36
N VAL A 77 -4.01 16.28 -9.21
CA VAL A 77 -2.84 15.41 -8.96
C VAL A 77 -2.85 14.25 -9.95
N LEU A 78 -3.98 13.56 -10.11
CA LEU A 78 -4.09 12.43 -11.06
C LEU A 78 -3.78 12.86 -12.50
N GLY A 79 -4.21 14.06 -12.90
CA GLY A 79 -3.90 14.64 -14.20
C GLY A 79 -2.41 14.91 -14.47
N ARG A 80 -1.54 14.85 -13.46
CA ARG A 80 -0.08 15.03 -13.60
C ARG A 80 0.66 13.73 -13.95
N GLY A 81 -0.06 12.60 -14.08
CA GLY A 81 0.56 11.31 -14.40
C GLY A 81 1.31 10.67 -13.24
N VAL A 82 0.87 10.90 -12.00
CA VAL A 82 1.46 10.26 -10.80
C VAL A 82 1.31 8.74 -10.89
N SER A 83 2.40 8.01 -10.62
CA SER A 83 2.42 6.54 -10.56
C SER A 83 2.61 6.00 -9.14
N ILE A 84 3.30 6.76 -8.29
CA ILE A 84 3.54 6.44 -6.87
C ILE A 84 2.98 7.58 -6.02
N LEU A 85 1.89 7.31 -5.31
CA LEU A 85 1.17 8.31 -4.52
C LEU A 85 1.02 7.84 -3.07
N ARG A 86 1.49 8.68 -2.14
CA ARG A 86 1.25 8.49 -0.71
C ARG A 86 0.31 9.56 -0.17
N LEU A 87 -0.80 9.09 0.37
CA LEU A 87 -1.89 9.85 1.00
C LEU A 87 -2.17 9.36 2.43
N ALA A 88 -1.22 8.66 3.06
CA ALA A 88 -1.38 8.17 4.42
C ALA A 88 -1.76 9.32 5.38
N LYS A 89 -2.82 9.12 6.17
CA LYS A 89 -3.36 10.12 7.12
C LYS A 89 -3.79 11.44 6.46
N ALA A 90 -3.99 11.48 5.15
CA ALA A 90 -4.54 12.64 4.48
C ALA A 90 -6.05 12.76 4.74
N GLU A 91 -6.56 13.98 4.70
CA GLU A 91 -8.00 14.26 4.67
C GLU A 91 -8.35 14.64 3.23
N ILE A 92 -9.24 13.90 2.58
CA ILE A 92 -9.58 14.10 1.18
C ILE A 92 -11.04 14.57 1.10
N LEU A 93 -11.21 15.85 0.80
CA LEU A 93 -12.52 16.47 0.64
C LEU A 93 -13.01 16.27 -0.81
N GLY A 94 -14.24 15.77 -0.95
CA GLY A 94 -14.85 15.52 -2.25
C GLY A 94 -15.47 16.75 -2.91
N PRO A 95 -15.76 16.68 -4.22
CA PRO A 95 -15.50 15.54 -5.12
C PRO A 95 -14.02 15.42 -5.57
N VAL A 96 -13.65 14.27 -6.16
CA VAL A 96 -12.31 14.07 -6.74
C VAL A 96 -12.08 15.02 -7.91
N PHE A 97 -13.12 15.24 -8.71
CA PHE A 97 -13.09 16.08 -9.91
C PHE A 97 -14.08 17.24 -9.79
N THR A 98 -13.62 18.45 -10.12
CA THR A 98 -14.44 19.67 -10.15
C THR A 98 -14.38 20.37 -11.51
N GLY A 99 -15.49 20.99 -11.94
CA GLY A 99 -15.57 21.81 -13.14
C GLY A 99 -15.13 21.08 -14.42
N VAL A 100 -14.15 21.64 -15.13
CA VAL A 100 -13.65 21.13 -16.42
C VAL A 100 -12.98 19.74 -16.30
N THR A 101 -12.50 19.37 -15.11
CA THR A 101 -11.87 18.05 -14.88
C THR A 101 -12.87 16.88 -14.90
N SER A 102 -14.16 17.16 -14.67
CA SER A 102 -15.25 16.17 -14.68
C SER A 102 -15.58 15.66 -16.09
N VAL A 103 -15.38 16.50 -17.13
CA VAL A 103 -15.76 16.19 -18.52
C VAL A 103 -14.61 15.59 -19.34
N ILE A 104 -13.37 16.02 -19.07
CA ILE A 104 -12.19 15.61 -19.86
C ILE A 104 -11.66 14.23 -19.43
N ASN A 105 -11.79 13.84 -18.15
CA ASN A 105 -11.00 12.74 -17.59
C ASN A 105 -11.74 11.41 -17.40
N CYS A 106 -13.03 11.30 -17.68
CA CYS A 106 -13.66 9.99 -17.85
C CYS A 106 -13.09 9.19 -19.05
N THR A 107 -12.22 9.82 -19.87
CA THR A 107 -11.54 9.18 -21.01
C THR A 107 -10.08 8.82 -20.75
N ARG A 108 -9.44 9.33 -19.68
CA ARG A 108 -8.03 9.06 -19.36
C ARG A 108 -7.92 8.34 -18.03
N LEU A 109 -7.44 7.10 -18.08
CA LEU A 109 -7.16 6.29 -16.90
C LEU A 109 -6.02 6.89 -16.08
N SER A 110 -6.11 6.73 -14.76
CA SER A 110 -5.02 7.03 -13.84
C SER A 110 -3.82 6.14 -14.14
N ARG A 111 -2.60 6.68 -13.99
CA ARG A 111 -1.34 5.92 -14.07
C ARG A 111 -0.85 5.41 -12.72
N ILE A 112 -1.64 5.54 -11.67
CA ILE A 112 -1.26 5.11 -10.32
C ILE A 112 -1.11 3.59 -10.30
N GLN A 113 0.07 3.16 -9.84
CA GLN A 113 0.40 1.76 -9.61
C GLN A 113 0.64 1.46 -8.12
N TYR A 114 1.14 2.45 -7.36
CA TYR A 114 1.45 2.30 -5.94
C TYR A 114 0.74 3.38 -5.14
N LEU A 115 -0.21 2.97 -4.30
CA LEU A 115 -1.10 3.87 -3.58
C LEU A 115 -1.19 3.52 -2.10
N ASP A 116 -0.71 4.41 -1.25
CA ASP A 116 -0.86 4.32 0.20
C ASP A 116 -1.92 5.33 0.68
N LEU A 117 -3.12 4.85 1.02
CA LEU A 117 -4.22 5.59 1.64
C LEU A 117 -4.41 5.20 3.11
N SER A 118 -3.42 4.57 3.76
CA SER A 118 -3.58 4.11 5.14
C SER A 118 -4.01 5.26 6.07
N MET A 119 -5.09 5.05 6.81
CA MET A 119 -5.66 5.98 7.79
C MET A 119 -6.11 7.32 7.18
N ALA A 120 -6.38 7.37 5.88
CA ALA A 120 -6.93 8.57 5.24
C ALA A 120 -8.40 8.79 5.65
N SER A 121 -8.79 10.04 5.85
CA SER A 121 -10.18 10.42 6.10
C SER A 121 -10.84 10.88 4.81
N THR A 122 -11.87 10.16 4.37
CA THR A 122 -12.63 10.45 3.14
C THR A 122 -13.95 9.69 3.15
N THR A 123 -14.91 10.11 2.32
CA THR A 123 -16.17 9.39 2.12
C THR A 123 -16.01 8.27 1.08
N THR A 124 -16.91 7.28 1.13
CA THR A 124 -16.97 6.20 0.13
C THR A 124 -17.25 6.72 -1.27
N SER A 125 -18.07 7.78 -1.41
CA SER A 125 -18.33 8.42 -2.72
C SER A 125 -17.06 8.92 -3.39
N VAL A 126 -16.15 9.54 -2.62
CA VAL A 126 -14.86 10.04 -3.14
C VAL A 126 -13.96 8.87 -3.53
N LEU A 127 -13.93 7.79 -2.74
CA LEU A 127 -13.18 6.59 -3.10
C LEU A 127 -13.74 5.91 -4.35
N GLU A 128 -15.06 5.87 -4.53
CA GLU A 128 -15.68 5.34 -5.75
C GLU A 128 -15.28 6.16 -6.98
N GLU A 129 -15.34 7.49 -6.93
CA GLU A 129 -14.87 8.38 -8.00
C GLU A 129 -13.37 8.19 -8.29
N PHE A 130 -12.57 7.94 -7.26
CA PHE A 130 -11.14 7.76 -7.42
C PHE A 130 -10.80 6.40 -8.04
N PHE A 131 -11.33 5.31 -7.49
CA PHE A 131 -11.00 3.96 -7.94
C PHE A 131 -11.65 3.59 -9.27
N CYS A 132 -12.74 4.26 -9.68
CA CYS A 132 -13.36 3.97 -10.98
C CYS A 132 -12.42 4.25 -12.17
N ILE A 133 -11.41 5.11 -12.01
CA ILE A 133 -10.38 5.40 -13.04
C ILE A 133 -9.02 4.75 -12.79
N CYS A 134 -8.82 4.07 -11.66
CA CYS A 134 -7.56 3.40 -11.32
C CYS A 134 -7.61 1.93 -11.77
N LYS A 135 -7.00 1.63 -12.92
CA LYS A 135 -7.03 0.30 -13.56
C LYS A 135 -5.67 -0.37 -13.71
N ASP A 136 -4.60 0.23 -13.17
CA ASP A 136 -3.23 -0.28 -13.24
C ASP A 136 -2.56 -0.42 -11.85
N LEU A 137 -3.36 -0.56 -10.79
CA LEU A 137 -2.84 -0.73 -9.42
C LEU A 137 -2.05 -2.05 -9.29
N ARG A 138 -0.86 -1.93 -8.71
CA ARG A 138 0.00 -3.05 -8.31
C ARG A 138 0.06 -3.23 -6.80
N LYS A 139 0.16 -2.13 -6.05
CA LYS A 139 0.19 -2.18 -4.58
C LYS A 139 -0.70 -1.11 -3.98
N LEU A 140 -1.65 -1.53 -3.15
CA LEU A 140 -2.66 -0.68 -2.55
C LEU A 140 -2.73 -0.93 -1.04
N SER A 141 -2.79 0.15 -0.26
CA SER A 141 -3.23 0.10 1.13
C SER A 141 -4.38 1.06 1.36
N LEU A 142 -5.43 0.55 1.99
CA LEU A 142 -6.59 1.27 2.51
C LEU A 142 -6.74 1.03 4.02
N GLU A 143 -5.64 0.69 4.71
CA GLU A 143 -5.70 0.34 6.14
C GLU A 143 -6.49 1.39 6.93
N ASN A 144 -7.45 0.95 7.75
CA ASN A 144 -8.30 1.82 8.55
C ASN A 144 -9.10 2.86 7.74
N CYS A 145 -9.55 2.48 6.53
CA CYS A 145 -10.52 3.25 5.74
C CYS A 145 -11.90 2.58 5.74
N THR A 146 -12.96 3.37 5.60
CA THR A 146 -14.30 2.84 5.32
C THR A 146 -14.46 2.62 3.81
N VAL A 147 -14.78 1.39 3.41
CA VAL A 147 -14.99 0.99 2.02
C VAL A 147 -16.38 0.37 1.83
N ASN A 148 -16.70 -0.02 0.60
CA ASN A 148 -17.90 -0.79 0.28
C ASN A 148 -17.61 -1.79 -0.85
N ASP A 149 -18.59 -2.63 -1.19
CA ASP A 149 -18.42 -3.67 -2.20
C ASP A 149 -18.16 -3.10 -3.60
N LYS A 150 -18.66 -1.89 -3.91
CA LYS A 150 -18.42 -1.23 -5.19
C LYS A 150 -16.96 -0.79 -5.34
N ILE A 151 -16.37 -0.23 -4.29
CA ILE A 151 -14.93 0.08 -4.22
C ILE A 151 -14.12 -1.21 -4.40
N CYS A 152 -14.51 -2.30 -3.73
CA CYS A 152 -13.84 -3.59 -3.89
C CYS A 152 -13.96 -4.14 -5.32
N GLY A 153 -15.09 -3.91 -5.98
CA GLY A 153 -15.28 -4.17 -7.42
C GLY A 153 -14.26 -3.44 -8.29
N TYR A 154 -14.08 -2.13 -8.08
CA TYR A 154 -13.07 -1.35 -8.80
C TYR A 154 -11.64 -1.84 -8.52
N ILE A 155 -11.32 -2.21 -7.28
CA ILE A 155 -10.03 -2.81 -6.93
C ILE A 155 -9.84 -4.12 -7.70
N GLY A 156 -10.87 -4.99 -7.73
CA GLY A 156 -10.87 -6.26 -8.45
C GLY A 156 -10.71 -6.14 -9.97
N GLU A 157 -10.86 -4.96 -10.58
CA GLU A 157 -10.55 -4.77 -12.00
C GLU A 157 -9.04 -4.68 -12.28
N ASN A 158 -8.21 -4.51 -11.24
CA ASN A 158 -6.75 -4.39 -11.37
C ASN A 158 -6.10 -5.78 -11.41
N LYS A 159 -6.01 -6.36 -12.61
CA LYS A 159 -5.48 -7.72 -12.83
C LYS A 159 -3.98 -7.88 -12.49
N ASN A 160 -3.25 -6.76 -12.40
CA ASN A 160 -1.83 -6.72 -12.02
C ASN A 160 -1.61 -6.44 -10.53
N LEU A 161 -2.66 -6.47 -9.71
CA LEU A 161 -2.55 -6.23 -8.27
C LEU A 161 -1.76 -7.36 -7.59
N GLU A 162 -0.67 -6.99 -6.93
CA GLU A 162 0.28 -7.87 -6.24
C GLU A 162 0.13 -7.78 -4.72
N VAL A 163 -0.15 -6.58 -4.20
CA VAL A 163 -0.22 -6.32 -2.75
C VAL A 163 -1.47 -5.52 -2.41
N LEU A 164 -2.27 -6.05 -1.48
CA LEU A 164 -3.47 -5.40 -1.00
C LEU A 164 -3.53 -5.42 0.53
N ASN A 165 -3.55 -4.24 1.14
CA ASN A 165 -3.73 -4.08 2.58
C ASN A 165 -5.08 -3.42 2.88
N LEU A 166 -6.00 -4.21 3.39
CA LEU A 166 -7.34 -3.83 3.86
C LEU A 166 -7.45 -3.94 5.39
N ALA A 167 -6.34 -4.02 6.13
CA ALA A 167 -6.38 -4.16 7.58
C ALA A 167 -7.24 -3.07 8.23
N MET A 168 -8.07 -3.43 9.21
CA MET A 168 -8.96 -2.51 9.92
C MET A 168 -9.99 -1.78 9.02
N CYS A 169 -10.14 -2.16 7.75
CA CYS A 169 -11.20 -1.63 6.91
C CYS A 169 -12.58 -2.03 7.44
N GLN A 170 -13.57 -1.17 7.18
CA GLN A 170 -14.98 -1.44 7.46
C GLN A 170 -15.80 -1.44 6.16
N GLY A 171 -16.94 -2.14 6.18
CA GLY A 171 -17.89 -2.15 5.06
C GLY A 171 -17.61 -3.15 3.94
N ILE A 172 -16.71 -4.11 4.17
CA ILE A 172 -16.39 -5.20 3.23
C ILE A 172 -17.33 -6.39 3.50
N THR A 173 -18.05 -6.85 2.48
CA THR A 173 -18.84 -8.10 2.55
C THR A 173 -18.24 -9.20 1.68
N ALA A 174 -18.84 -10.39 1.70
CA ALA A 174 -18.46 -11.46 0.78
C ALA A 174 -18.59 -11.03 -0.68
N ALA A 175 -19.59 -10.21 -1.03
CA ALA A 175 -19.81 -9.76 -2.40
C ALA A 175 -18.66 -8.87 -2.91
N GLY A 176 -18.14 -7.97 -2.08
CA GLY A 176 -16.98 -7.14 -2.42
C GLY A 176 -15.70 -7.94 -2.62
N LEU A 177 -15.57 -9.11 -1.97
CA LEU A 177 -14.39 -9.95 -2.09
C LEU A 177 -14.35 -10.77 -3.39
N VAL A 178 -15.53 -11.05 -3.99
CA VAL A 178 -15.63 -11.86 -5.21
C VAL A 178 -14.78 -11.30 -6.36
N PRO A 179 -14.85 -10.02 -6.75
CA PRO A 179 -14.02 -9.48 -7.82
C PRO A 179 -12.51 -9.59 -7.53
N ILE A 180 -12.11 -9.39 -6.27
CA ILE A 180 -10.69 -9.42 -5.86
C ILE A 180 -10.14 -10.85 -6.00
N THR A 181 -10.82 -11.84 -5.42
CA THR A 181 -10.36 -13.24 -5.46
C THR A 181 -10.44 -13.85 -6.86
N THR A 182 -11.40 -13.41 -7.68
CA THR A 182 -11.59 -13.96 -9.03
C THR A 182 -10.66 -13.34 -10.09
N ASN A 183 -10.35 -12.05 -9.99
CA ASN A 183 -9.62 -11.34 -11.05
C ASN A 183 -8.16 -11.04 -10.71
N CYS A 184 -7.82 -10.78 -9.45
CA CYS A 184 -6.45 -10.42 -9.03
C CYS A 184 -5.58 -11.67 -8.86
N ARG A 185 -5.33 -12.39 -9.97
CA ARG A 185 -4.59 -13.67 -9.97
C ARG A 185 -3.07 -13.54 -9.80
N LYS A 186 -2.56 -12.31 -9.71
CA LYS A 186 -1.16 -12.00 -9.36
C LYS A 186 -1.00 -11.55 -7.91
N LEU A 187 -2.06 -11.63 -7.09
CA LEU A 187 -2.00 -11.18 -5.71
C LEU A 187 -1.07 -12.10 -4.90
N GLU A 188 0.00 -11.53 -4.38
CA GLU A 188 1.05 -12.22 -3.61
C GLU A 188 0.90 -11.92 -2.12
N SER A 189 0.40 -10.74 -1.75
CA SER A 189 0.24 -10.34 -0.35
C SER A 189 -1.11 -9.71 -0.08
N LEU A 190 -1.84 -10.27 0.89
CA LEU A 190 -3.15 -9.81 1.30
C LEU A 190 -3.21 -9.64 2.82
N ASN A 191 -3.62 -8.47 3.28
CA ASN A 191 -3.88 -8.22 4.69
C ASN A 191 -5.34 -7.86 4.91
N MET A 192 -6.06 -8.75 5.60
CA MET A 192 -7.45 -8.64 6.03
C MET A 192 -7.55 -8.62 7.56
N GLY A 193 -6.46 -8.30 8.27
CA GLY A 193 -6.45 -8.29 9.72
C GLY A 193 -7.46 -7.28 10.27
N TRP A 194 -8.22 -7.66 11.29
CA TRP A 194 -9.14 -6.77 12.01
C TRP A 194 -10.26 -6.14 11.16
N THR A 195 -10.66 -6.75 10.05
CA THR A 195 -11.76 -6.26 9.19
C THR A 195 -13.17 -6.66 9.67
N ASN A 196 -13.28 -7.28 10.86
CA ASN A 196 -14.52 -7.79 11.46
C ASN A 196 -15.43 -8.56 10.47
N LEU A 197 -14.81 -9.36 9.59
CA LEU A 197 -15.55 -10.12 8.59
C LEU A 197 -16.45 -11.16 9.26
N HIS A 198 -17.68 -11.29 8.75
CA HIS A 198 -18.57 -12.37 9.13
C HIS A 198 -17.99 -13.74 8.72
N LYS A 199 -18.34 -14.78 9.46
CA LYS A 199 -17.88 -16.17 9.22
C LYS A 199 -18.05 -16.62 7.76
N HIS A 200 -19.18 -16.33 7.13
CA HIS A 200 -19.40 -16.70 5.72
C HIS A 200 -18.36 -16.09 4.76
N SER A 201 -17.83 -14.90 5.05
CA SER A 201 -16.86 -14.21 4.20
C SER A 201 -15.48 -14.81 4.38
N ILE A 202 -15.15 -15.23 5.60
CA ILE A 202 -13.91 -15.95 5.91
C ILE A 202 -13.89 -17.31 5.21
N VAL A 203 -15.00 -18.06 5.29
CA VAL A 203 -15.16 -19.33 4.55
C VAL A 203 -14.96 -19.10 3.05
N TYR A 204 -15.63 -18.10 2.48
CA TYR A 204 -15.48 -17.75 1.07
C TYR A 204 -14.02 -17.41 0.70
N LEU A 205 -13.34 -16.58 1.51
CA LEU A 205 -11.93 -16.25 1.29
C LEU A 205 -11.07 -17.51 1.27
N CYS A 206 -11.14 -18.35 2.29
CA CYS A 206 -10.32 -19.56 2.38
C CYS A 206 -10.53 -20.53 1.21
N LEU A 207 -11.70 -20.48 0.55
CA LEU A 207 -12.01 -21.28 -0.64
C LEU A 207 -11.56 -20.65 -1.96
N CYS A 208 -11.49 -19.32 -2.05
CA CYS A 208 -11.35 -18.61 -3.32
C CYS A 208 -10.07 -17.79 -3.49
N LEU A 209 -9.22 -17.69 -2.47
CA LEU A 209 -7.94 -16.99 -2.57
C LEU A 209 -7.09 -17.50 -3.75
N PRO A 210 -6.35 -16.61 -4.43
CA PRO A 210 -5.53 -17.01 -5.57
C PRO A 210 -4.30 -17.82 -5.11
N GLN A 211 -3.92 -18.84 -5.88
CA GLN A 211 -2.76 -19.69 -5.59
C GLN A 211 -1.40 -18.95 -5.62
N SER A 212 -1.37 -17.74 -6.19
CA SER A 212 -0.20 -16.84 -6.18
C SER A 212 0.11 -16.28 -4.79
N LEU A 213 -0.82 -16.40 -3.84
CA LEU A 213 -0.71 -15.78 -2.53
C LEU A 213 0.42 -16.43 -1.72
N GLN A 214 1.31 -15.59 -1.21
CA GLN A 214 2.47 -15.98 -0.41
C GLN A 214 2.38 -15.40 1.00
N ASN A 215 1.79 -14.22 1.18
CA ASN A 215 1.74 -13.55 2.48
C ASN A 215 0.29 -13.20 2.84
N PHE A 216 -0.26 -13.84 3.87
CA PHE A 216 -1.65 -13.65 4.26
C PHE A 216 -1.80 -13.31 5.74
N ASN A 217 -2.51 -12.23 6.02
CA ASN A 217 -2.88 -11.85 7.38
C ASN A 217 -4.40 -11.85 7.50
N LEU A 218 -4.91 -12.70 8.39
CA LEU A 218 -6.32 -12.83 8.74
C LEU A 218 -6.48 -12.76 10.28
N SER A 219 -5.62 -11.98 10.93
CA SER A 219 -5.65 -11.79 12.38
C SER A 219 -6.93 -11.06 12.84
N GLY A 220 -7.32 -11.25 14.10
CA GLY A 220 -8.47 -10.57 14.68
C GLY A 220 -9.83 -11.14 14.27
N CYS A 221 -9.87 -12.32 13.65
CA CYS A 221 -11.11 -13.02 13.30
C CYS A 221 -11.79 -13.73 14.48
N ARG A 222 -11.15 -13.82 15.66
CA ARG A 222 -11.72 -14.36 16.91
C ARG A 222 -12.41 -15.71 16.70
N GLU A 223 -13.68 -15.86 17.06
CA GLU A 223 -14.45 -17.11 16.89
C GLU A 223 -14.89 -17.40 15.44
N ASN A 224 -14.68 -16.49 14.49
CA ASN A 224 -15.16 -16.66 13.12
C ASN A 224 -14.25 -17.53 12.25
N ILE A 225 -13.09 -17.94 12.74
CA ILE A 225 -12.18 -18.87 12.07
C ILE A 225 -11.86 -20.06 12.97
N THR A 226 -12.00 -21.26 12.42
CA THR A 226 -11.80 -22.54 13.08
C THR A 226 -10.79 -23.40 12.31
N ASP A 227 -10.45 -24.56 12.83
CA ASP A 227 -9.54 -25.51 12.17
C ASP A 227 -10.03 -25.92 10.76
N ASP A 228 -11.35 -25.93 10.52
CA ASP A 228 -11.93 -26.23 9.20
C ASP A 228 -11.56 -25.19 8.15
N GLU A 229 -11.61 -23.89 8.49
CA GLU A 229 -11.23 -22.83 7.57
C GLU A 229 -9.71 -22.83 7.31
N VAL A 230 -8.90 -23.12 8.34
CA VAL A 230 -7.45 -23.29 8.18
C VAL A 230 -7.15 -24.49 7.27
N LYS A 231 -7.86 -25.60 7.41
CA LYS A 231 -7.76 -26.77 6.54
C LYS A 231 -8.07 -26.46 5.08
N GLN A 232 -9.05 -25.60 4.80
CA GLN A 232 -9.31 -25.13 3.44
C GLN A 232 -8.20 -24.20 2.96
N LEU A 233 -7.79 -23.23 3.78
CA LEU A 233 -6.76 -22.26 3.44
C LEU A 233 -5.45 -22.91 3.00
N VAL A 234 -4.94 -23.89 3.77
CA VAL A 234 -3.66 -24.54 3.45
C VAL A 234 -3.72 -25.38 2.17
N LYS A 235 -4.92 -25.82 1.75
CA LYS A 235 -5.14 -26.49 0.46
C LYS A 235 -5.22 -25.50 -0.70
N THR A 236 -5.90 -24.36 -0.48
CA THR A 236 -6.08 -23.32 -1.49
C THR A 236 -4.78 -22.57 -1.78
N CYS A 237 -3.98 -22.30 -0.75
CA CYS A 237 -2.73 -21.54 -0.83
C CYS A 237 -1.53 -22.34 -0.26
N PRO A 238 -1.05 -23.38 -0.96
CA PRO A 238 0.05 -24.22 -0.46
C PRO A 238 1.43 -23.53 -0.46
N ASN A 239 1.57 -22.41 -1.18
CA ASN A 239 2.83 -21.67 -1.34
C ASN A 239 2.99 -20.49 -0.35
N LEU A 240 2.20 -20.47 0.73
CA LEU A 240 2.31 -19.44 1.75
C LEU A 240 3.70 -19.45 2.42
N ARG A 241 4.29 -18.27 2.54
CA ARG A 241 5.54 -17.94 3.23
C ARG A 241 5.29 -17.21 4.55
N GLU A 242 4.32 -16.30 4.60
CA GLU A 242 3.92 -15.62 5.84
C GLU A 242 2.42 -15.81 6.09
N LEU A 243 2.07 -16.34 7.26
CA LEU A 243 0.68 -16.52 7.68
C LEU A 243 0.48 -15.95 9.08
N ASP A 244 -0.46 -15.00 9.21
CA ASP A 244 -0.85 -14.43 10.49
C ASP A 244 -2.34 -14.72 10.79
N LEU A 245 -2.55 -15.56 11.79
CA LEU A 245 -3.84 -15.95 12.36
C LEU A 245 -3.97 -15.50 13.82
N SER A 246 -3.19 -14.50 14.26
CA SER A 246 -3.24 -13.98 15.63
C SER A 246 -4.65 -13.55 16.02
N ASP A 247 -5.00 -13.68 17.31
CA ASP A 247 -6.33 -13.39 17.85
C ASP A 247 -7.46 -14.22 17.22
N SER A 248 -7.14 -15.40 16.67
CA SER A 248 -8.11 -16.41 16.26
C SER A 248 -8.39 -17.32 17.45
N THR A 249 -9.47 -17.06 18.18
CA THR A 249 -9.71 -17.70 19.47
C THR A 249 -10.31 -19.10 19.36
N ALA A 250 -10.76 -19.53 18.18
CA ALA A 250 -11.39 -20.83 17.97
C ALA A 250 -10.50 -21.87 17.24
N ILE A 251 -9.26 -21.52 16.88
CA ILE A 251 -8.30 -22.49 16.30
C ILE A 251 -7.59 -23.27 17.40
N THR A 252 -7.26 -24.53 17.14
CA THR A 252 -6.64 -25.44 18.11
C THR A 252 -5.30 -25.97 17.61
N CYS A 253 -4.71 -26.93 18.34
CA CYS A 253 -3.54 -27.67 17.89
C CYS A 253 -3.70 -28.31 16.51
N GLU A 254 -4.93 -28.64 16.08
CA GLU A 254 -5.19 -29.20 14.75
C GLU A 254 -4.72 -28.25 13.63
N SER A 255 -5.00 -26.94 13.74
CA SER A 255 -4.47 -25.94 12.80
C SER A 255 -2.95 -25.97 12.66
N ILE A 256 -2.21 -26.14 13.77
CA ILE A 256 -0.75 -26.22 13.74
C ILE A 256 -0.29 -27.47 12.98
N HIS A 257 -0.92 -28.62 13.21
CA HIS A 257 -0.62 -29.84 12.46
C HIS A 257 -0.94 -29.73 10.97
N LEU A 258 -2.07 -29.09 10.61
CA LEU A 258 -2.47 -28.83 9.23
C LEU A 258 -1.47 -27.92 8.52
N ILE A 259 -1.07 -26.82 9.16
CA ILE A 259 -0.05 -25.89 8.66
C ILE A 259 1.27 -26.63 8.44
N ALA A 260 1.74 -27.36 9.45
CA ALA A 260 3.01 -28.07 9.38
C ALA A 260 3.06 -29.11 8.26
N SER A 261 1.93 -29.75 7.95
CA SER A 261 1.86 -30.83 6.94
C SER A 261 1.68 -30.34 5.51
N HIS A 262 1.19 -29.11 5.30
CA HIS A 262 0.83 -28.61 3.96
C HIS A 262 1.68 -27.41 3.51
N LEU A 263 2.11 -26.54 4.41
CA LEU A 263 2.82 -25.30 4.08
C LEU A 263 4.35 -25.47 4.17
N ASN A 264 4.92 -26.23 3.23
CA ASN A 264 6.34 -26.59 3.23
C ASN A 264 7.31 -25.44 2.90
N HIS A 265 6.78 -24.29 2.50
CA HIS A 265 7.53 -23.06 2.19
C HIS A 265 7.29 -21.95 3.21
N LEU A 266 6.61 -22.26 4.32
CA LEU A 266 6.32 -21.26 5.34
C LEU A 266 7.61 -20.79 6.02
N GLU A 267 7.78 -19.49 6.07
CA GLU A 267 8.92 -18.80 6.68
C GLU A 267 8.49 -18.12 8.00
N HIS A 268 7.27 -17.60 8.07
CA HIS A 268 6.77 -16.84 9.20
C HIS A 268 5.34 -17.26 9.57
N LEU A 269 5.14 -17.67 10.83
CA LEU A 269 3.82 -17.98 11.37
C LEU A 269 3.51 -17.10 12.57
N ALA A 270 2.36 -16.43 12.59
CA ALA A 270 1.86 -15.72 13.75
C ALA A 270 0.51 -16.30 14.21
N VAL A 271 0.46 -16.72 15.47
CA VAL A 271 -0.72 -17.29 16.15
C VAL A 271 -0.83 -16.71 17.56
N SER A 272 -0.44 -15.46 17.72
CA SER A 272 -0.44 -14.78 19.02
C SER A 272 -1.86 -14.71 19.59
N ARG A 273 -2.00 -14.93 20.90
CA ARG A 273 -3.30 -14.92 21.60
C ARG A 273 -4.32 -15.96 21.09
N CYS A 274 -3.88 -17.04 20.45
CA CYS A 274 -4.71 -18.20 20.10
C CYS A 274 -4.72 -19.20 21.27
N TYR A 275 -5.56 -18.95 22.28
CA TYR A 275 -5.46 -19.58 23.59
C TYR A 275 -5.77 -21.09 23.65
N TYR A 276 -6.39 -21.67 22.62
CA TYR A 276 -6.63 -23.12 22.55
C TYR A 276 -5.50 -23.90 21.87
N ILE A 277 -4.45 -23.22 21.40
CA ILE A 277 -3.24 -23.89 20.94
C ILE A 277 -2.34 -24.15 22.15
N MET A 278 -2.07 -25.44 22.40
CA MET A 278 -1.09 -25.84 23.39
C MET A 278 0.32 -25.51 22.88
N PRO A 279 1.12 -24.72 23.61
CA PRO A 279 2.49 -24.38 23.19
C PRO A 279 3.41 -25.57 22.99
N THR A 280 3.13 -26.70 23.64
CA THR A 280 3.83 -27.97 23.45
C THR A 280 3.66 -28.57 22.06
N THR A 281 2.71 -28.09 21.25
CA THR A 281 2.50 -28.51 19.86
C THR A 281 3.43 -27.79 18.88
N MET A 282 3.95 -26.61 19.23
CA MET A 282 4.81 -25.80 18.34
C MET A 282 6.04 -26.51 17.77
N PRO A 283 6.73 -27.43 18.50
CA PRO A 283 7.85 -28.17 17.94
C PRO A 283 7.54 -28.97 16.67
N VAL A 284 6.28 -29.32 16.40
CA VAL A 284 5.85 -29.98 15.14
C VAL A 284 6.17 -29.11 13.93
N LEU A 285 6.16 -27.78 14.08
CA LEU A 285 6.54 -26.85 13.01
C LEU A 285 8.02 -26.98 12.59
N GLY A 286 8.86 -27.63 13.41
CA GLY A 286 10.26 -27.91 13.08
C GLY A 286 10.45 -28.82 11.85
N GLN A 287 9.38 -29.46 11.35
CA GLN A 287 9.43 -30.19 10.08
C GLN A 287 9.41 -29.28 8.84
N ILE A 288 9.08 -27.99 9.00
CA ILE A 288 9.11 -26.99 7.94
C ILE A 288 10.53 -26.40 7.88
N ASN A 289 11.35 -26.88 6.94
CA ASN A 289 12.75 -26.48 6.83
C ASN A 289 12.97 -24.98 6.52
N SER A 290 11.98 -24.31 5.93
CA SER A 290 12.04 -22.88 5.62
C SER A 290 11.65 -21.97 6.78
N LEU A 291 11.16 -22.52 7.90
CA LEU A 291 10.59 -21.72 8.98
C LEU A 291 11.65 -20.88 9.68
N VAL A 292 11.46 -19.57 9.67
CA VAL A 292 12.34 -18.56 10.25
C VAL A 292 11.80 -18.05 11.57
N ALA A 293 10.51 -17.75 11.67
CA ALA A 293 9.94 -17.18 12.89
C ALA A 293 8.53 -17.68 13.24
N VAL A 294 8.26 -17.75 14.56
CA VAL A 294 6.96 -18.06 15.13
C VAL A 294 6.58 -17.02 16.19
N GLU A 295 5.48 -16.31 15.95
CA GLU A 295 4.96 -15.29 16.85
C GLU A 295 3.74 -15.82 17.62
N MET A 296 3.92 -16.03 18.93
CA MET A 296 2.94 -16.61 19.85
C MET A 296 2.84 -15.77 21.14
N PHE A 297 2.82 -14.45 20.99
CA PHE A 297 2.73 -13.52 22.11
C PHE A 297 1.45 -13.77 22.92
N GLY A 298 1.57 -13.66 24.25
CA GLY A 298 0.44 -13.81 25.17
C GLY A 298 -0.01 -15.25 25.46
N MET A 299 0.68 -16.27 24.92
CA MET A 299 0.32 -17.68 25.13
C MET A 299 1.15 -18.40 26.20
N LEU A 300 2.32 -17.86 26.56
CA LEU A 300 3.30 -18.50 27.46
C LEU A 300 3.86 -17.51 28.47
N LYS A 301 4.23 -18.04 29.65
CA LYS A 301 5.09 -17.35 30.62
C LYS A 301 6.57 -17.46 30.20
N ASP A 302 7.40 -16.51 30.65
CA ASP A 302 8.81 -16.41 30.25
C ASP A 302 9.64 -17.69 30.47
N THR A 303 9.40 -18.43 31.56
CA THR A 303 10.15 -19.67 31.85
C THR A 303 9.89 -20.75 30.80
N ALA A 304 8.64 -21.01 30.47
CA ALA A 304 8.24 -21.98 29.44
C ALA A 304 8.63 -21.50 28.03
N LEU A 305 8.62 -20.19 27.78
CA LEU A 305 9.08 -19.62 26.52
C LEU A 305 10.58 -19.87 26.28
N ARG A 306 11.42 -19.77 27.33
CA ARG A 306 12.85 -20.11 27.23
C ARG A 306 13.06 -21.56 26.84
N GLN A 307 12.36 -22.49 27.49
CA GLN A 307 12.44 -23.91 27.17
C GLN A 307 12.00 -24.19 25.72
N LEU A 308 10.93 -23.55 25.24
CA LEU A 308 10.49 -23.71 23.85
C LEU A 308 11.54 -23.21 22.85
N ARG A 309 12.19 -22.08 23.13
CA ARG A 309 13.30 -21.54 22.32
C ARG A 309 14.50 -22.50 22.27
N GLU A 310 14.76 -23.24 23.34
CA GLU A 310 15.81 -24.25 23.37
C GLU A 310 15.46 -25.49 22.54
N THR A 311 14.18 -25.85 22.45
CA THR A 311 13.67 -26.97 21.64
C THR A 311 13.68 -26.62 20.16
N MET A 312 13.20 -25.43 19.78
CA MET A 312 13.11 -24.98 18.38
C MET A 312 14.32 -24.13 17.99
N ARG A 313 15.52 -24.70 18.09
CA ARG A 313 16.77 -23.98 17.74
C ARG A 313 16.75 -23.59 16.26
N GLY A 314 17.07 -22.34 15.97
CA GLY A 314 17.10 -21.80 14.61
C GLY A 314 15.81 -21.09 14.19
N VAL A 315 14.73 -21.18 14.98
CA VAL A 315 13.49 -20.43 14.76
C VAL A 315 13.43 -19.26 15.75
N ASP A 316 13.24 -18.05 15.24
CA ASP A 316 13.00 -16.85 16.03
C ASP A 316 11.59 -16.93 16.67
N ILE A 317 11.52 -17.01 18.00
CA ILE A 317 10.22 -17.02 18.72
C ILE A 317 9.96 -15.68 19.40
N ASN A 318 8.78 -15.08 19.14
CA ASN A 318 8.34 -13.82 19.75
C ASN A 318 9.32 -12.66 19.48
N LYS A 319 9.77 -12.51 18.22
CA LYS A 319 10.76 -11.49 17.82
C LYS A 319 10.11 -10.32 17.11
N PHE A 320 9.05 -10.56 16.33
CA PHE A 320 8.40 -9.56 15.50
C PHE A 320 6.98 -9.29 16.01
N PRO A 321 6.77 -8.28 16.88
CA PRO A 321 5.45 -7.99 17.46
C PRO A 321 4.44 -7.40 16.45
N PHE A 322 4.89 -6.98 15.27
CA PHE A 322 4.06 -6.35 14.25
C PHE A 322 4.19 -7.11 12.93
N SER A 323 3.04 -7.49 12.34
CA SER A 323 3.00 -8.07 11.00
C SER A 323 3.40 -7.04 9.94
N CYS A 324 4.20 -7.48 8.97
CA CYS A 324 4.60 -6.68 7.81
C CYS A 324 3.75 -6.95 6.56
N VAL A 325 2.85 -7.96 6.61
CA VAL A 325 2.03 -8.39 5.47
C VAL A 325 1.31 -7.20 4.83
N ALA A 326 1.57 -7.00 3.54
CA ALA A 326 1.03 -5.97 2.66
C ALA A 326 1.23 -4.50 3.09
N ARG A 327 1.91 -4.21 4.22
CA ARG A 327 2.05 -2.85 4.74
C ARG A 327 2.94 -2.00 3.83
N PRO A 328 2.54 -0.75 3.50
CA PRO A 328 3.30 0.11 2.61
C PRO A 328 4.63 0.56 3.21
N THR A 329 4.67 0.83 4.52
CA THR A 329 5.89 1.19 5.23
C THR A 329 6.23 0.12 6.26
N THR A 330 7.45 -0.41 6.20
CA THR A 330 7.99 -1.34 7.19
C THR A 330 9.25 -0.76 7.82
N GLY A 331 9.42 -0.93 9.14
CA GLY A 331 10.57 -0.42 9.88
C GLY A 331 10.69 1.11 9.94
N ILE A 332 11.92 1.62 9.96
CA ILE A 332 12.25 3.04 10.21
C ILE A 332 12.12 3.90 8.93
N ARG A 333 12.00 3.28 7.74
CA ARG A 333 12.01 3.98 6.44
C ARG A 333 10.66 4.64 6.13
N ARG A 334 10.40 5.78 6.76
CA ARG A 334 9.15 6.56 6.61
C ARG A 334 9.05 7.37 5.30
N THR A 335 10.04 7.31 4.41
CA THR A 335 10.10 8.10 3.16
C THR A 335 9.81 7.27 1.90
N SER A 336 9.38 6.02 2.04
CA SER A 336 9.13 5.10 0.93
C SER A 336 7.89 4.26 1.18
N ILE A 337 7.22 3.83 0.11
CA ILE A 337 6.14 2.82 0.17
C ILE A 337 6.55 1.61 -0.65
N TRP A 338 6.48 0.42 -0.06
CA TRP A 338 6.96 -0.85 -0.64
C TRP A 338 8.37 -0.76 -1.24
N GLY A 339 9.27 -0.05 -0.55
CA GLY A 339 10.66 0.18 -0.98
C GLY A 339 10.85 1.27 -2.03
N LEU A 340 9.78 1.89 -2.53
CA LEU A 340 9.82 2.96 -3.53
C LEU A 340 9.79 4.32 -2.87
N ARG A 341 10.75 5.19 -3.21
CA ARG A 341 10.77 6.58 -2.72
C ARG A 341 9.54 7.33 -3.22
N VAL A 342 8.90 8.07 -2.32
CA VAL A 342 7.71 8.89 -2.63
C VAL A 342 8.02 10.39 -2.80
N ARG A 343 9.27 10.78 -2.54
CA ARG A 343 9.81 12.14 -2.74
C ARG A 343 11.07 12.06 -3.59
N ASP A 344 11.36 13.15 -4.30
CA ASP A 344 12.65 13.32 -4.97
C ASP A 344 13.77 13.56 -3.95
N ASN A 345 15.02 13.37 -4.38
CA ASN A 345 16.21 13.14 -3.56
C ASN A 345 16.64 14.28 -2.60
N LEU A 346 15.81 15.29 -2.36
CA LEU A 346 16.09 16.44 -1.52
C LEU A 346 14.88 16.80 -0.65
N ALA A 347 14.57 15.95 0.35
CA ALA A 347 13.75 16.30 1.50
C ALA A 347 13.99 15.32 2.67
#